data_AF-E2BM91-F1
#
_entry.id   AF-E2BM91-F1
#
_cell.length_a   1.000
_cell.length_b   1.000
_cell.length_c   1.000
_cell.angle_alpha   90.00
_cell.angle_beta   90.00
_cell.angle_gamma   90.00
#
_symmetry.space_group_name_H-M   'P 1'
#
loop_
_entity.id
_entity.type
_entity.pdbx_description
1 polymer ?
#
loop_
_entity_poly.entity_id
_entity_poly.type
_entity_poly.pdbx_seq_one_letter_code
_entity_poly.pdbx_strand_id
1 'polypeptide(L)'
;MLETRAGSHMPTREIIKQFEQIVPLKKGVYSVEEDEIIVRNWKKFCMLHNWDETNRKPFLQMRIGNKITNIRHISERRKFVQFLANDLPNRTLYSVYHRFRNLYEGHVQAR
;
A
#
# COMPACT_ATOMS: atom_id res chain seq x y z
N MET A 1 9.16 7.47 8.13
CA MET A 1 9.23 6.67 6.89
C MET A 1 9.95 7.48 5.82
N LEU A 2 10.97 6.92 5.16
CA LEU A 2 11.86 7.66 4.22
C LEU A 2 11.35 7.70 2.76
N GLU A 3 10.32 6.92 2.41
CA GLU A 3 9.75 6.93 1.06
C GLU A 3 8.97 8.21 0.80
N THR A 4 9.37 8.95 -0.24
CA THR A 4 8.71 10.20 -0.65
C THR A 4 7.52 9.96 -1.58
N ARG A 5 7.45 8.79 -2.20
CA ARG A 5 6.44 8.40 -3.20
C ARG A 5 5.25 7.69 -2.56
N ALA A 6 4.10 7.73 -3.23
CA ALA A 6 2.84 7.16 -2.73
C ALA A 6 2.63 5.69 -3.14
N GLY A 7 3.69 4.86 -3.12
CA GLY A 7 3.61 3.45 -3.51
C GLY A 7 3.35 3.17 -5.00
N SER A 8 3.23 4.20 -5.84
CA SER A 8 3.01 4.05 -7.30
C SER A 8 4.28 3.76 -8.10
N HIS A 9 5.46 3.98 -7.51
CA HIS A 9 6.75 3.70 -8.13
C HIS A 9 7.70 3.11 -7.10
N MET A 10 8.60 2.25 -7.55
CA MET A 10 9.67 1.72 -6.71
C MET A 10 10.54 2.86 -6.16
N PRO A 11 11.00 2.78 -4.90
CA PRO A 11 12.00 3.69 -4.36
C PRO A 11 13.31 3.63 -5.16
N THR A 12 14.09 4.71 -5.14
CA THR A 12 15.41 4.70 -5.79
C THR A 12 16.40 3.82 -5.01
N ARG A 13 17.52 3.45 -5.63
CA ARG A 13 18.55 2.62 -4.97
C ARG A 13 19.11 3.29 -3.72
N GLU A 14 19.22 4.62 -3.72
CA GLU A 14 19.70 5.40 -2.58
C GLU A 14 18.72 5.32 -1.41
N ILE A 15 17.41 5.47 -1.67
CA ILE A 15 16.37 5.32 -0.64
C ILE A 15 16.34 3.89 -0.12
N ILE A 16 16.45 2.89 -0.99
CA ILE A 16 16.53 1.47 -0.60
C ILE A 16 17.72 1.25 0.35
N LYS A 17 18.90 1.77 0.01
CA LYS A 17 20.11 1.65 0.84
C LYS A 17 19.92 2.31 2.20
N GLN A 18 19.31 3.50 2.26
CA GLN A 18 19.00 4.18 3.52
C GLN A 18 17.98 3.40 4.37
N PHE A 19 16.99 2.77 3.74
CA PHE A 19 16.06 1.88 4.45
C PHE A 19 16.76 0.65 5.02
N GLU A 20 17.59 -0.02 4.21
CA GLU A 20 18.33 -1.22 4.61
C GLU A 20 19.32 -0.96 5.75
N GLN A 21 19.76 0.29 5.95
CA GLN A 21 20.54 0.71 7.13
C GLN A 21 19.73 0.72 8.43
N ILE A 22 18.40 0.87 8.36
CA ILE A 22 17.52 0.92 9.53
C ILE A 22 16.91 -0.46 9.79
N VAL A 23 16.40 -1.10 8.73
CA VAL A 23 15.76 -2.41 8.78
C VAL A 23 16.02 -3.18 7.49
N PRO A 24 16.41 -4.47 7.56
CA PRO A 24 16.59 -5.29 6.36
C PRO A 24 15.28 -5.38 5.58
N LEU A 25 15.27 -4.93 4.32
CA LEU A 25 14.07 -4.97 3.49
C LEU A 25 13.74 -6.40 3.08
N LYS A 26 12.50 -6.82 3.36
CA LYS A 26 11.99 -8.13 2.93
C LYS A 26 11.58 -8.07 1.47
N LYS A 27 12.29 -8.85 0.64
CA LYS A 27 12.04 -9.01 -0.79
C LYS A 27 11.22 -10.28 -1.02
N GLY A 28 10.45 -10.33 -2.12
CA GLY A 28 9.67 -11.52 -2.49
C GLY A 28 8.28 -11.59 -1.86
N VAL A 29 7.74 -12.81 -1.80
CA VAL A 29 6.32 -13.11 -1.53
C VAL A 29 5.87 -12.60 -0.16
N TYR A 30 4.61 -12.18 -0.08
CA TYR A 30 3.94 -11.81 1.17
C TYR A 30 3.43 -13.06 1.87
N SER A 31 3.69 -13.17 3.17
CA SER A 31 3.09 -14.24 3.97
C SER A 31 1.62 -13.95 4.27
N VAL A 32 0.91 -14.98 4.73
CA VAL A 32 -0.50 -14.86 5.11
C VAL A 32 -0.67 -13.81 6.23
N GLU A 33 0.26 -13.76 7.17
CA GLU A 33 0.23 -12.80 8.27
C GLU A 33 0.42 -11.36 7.76
N GLU A 34 1.28 -11.15 6.75
CA GLU A 34 1.45 -9.83 6.13
C GLU A 34 0.18 -9.40 5.38
N ASP A 35 -0.50 -10.33 4.71
CA ASP A 35 -1.78 -10.06 4.07
C ASP A 35 -2.87 -9.70 5.09
N GLU A 36 -2.94 -10.44 6.19
CA GLU A 36 -3.88 -10.16 7.28
C GLU A 36 -3.65 -8.77 7.89
N ILE A 37 -2.40 -8.33 8.00
CA ILE A 37 -2.06 -6.97 8.44
C ILE A 37 -2.61 -5.94 7.44
N ILE A 38 -2.38 -6.12 6.13
CA ILE A 38 -2.90 -5.20 5.10
C ILE A 38 -4.43 -5.15 5.12
N VAL A 39 -5.10 -6.30 5.24
CA VAL A 39 -6.56 -6.39 5.32
C VAL A 39 -7.08 -5.70 6.57
N ARG A 40 -6.46 -5.93 7.73
CA ARG A 40 -6.81 -5.28 9.00
C ARG A 40 -6.64 -3.77 8.92
N ASN A 41 -5.55 -3.30 8.31
CA ASN A 41 -5.29 -1.87 8.12
C ASN A 41 -6.30 -1.23 7.17
N TRP A 42 -6.70 -1.91 6.08
CA TRP A 42 -7.79 -1.43 5.22
C TRP A 42 -9.11 -1.29 5.99
N LYS A 43 -9.51 -2.32 6.74
CA LYS A 43 -10.74 -2.28 7.57
C LYS A 43 -10.71 -1.14 8.58
N LYS A 44 -9.57 -0.94 9.25
CA LYS A 44 -9.38 0.15 10.21
C LYS A 44 -9.45 1.51 9.53
N PHE A 45 -8.85 1.67 8.35
CA PHE A 45 -8.97 2.88 7.55
C PHE A 45 -10.44 3.17 7.22
N CYS A 46 -11.19 2.16 6.76
CA CYS A 46 -12.60 2.32 6.44
C CYS A 46 -13.42 2.76 7.65
N MET A 47 -13.22 2.12 8.81
CA MET A 47 -13.89 2.49 10.06
C MET A 47 -13.58 3.94 10.48
N LEU A 48 -12.31 4.35 10.44
CA LEU A 48 -11.90 5.69 10.87
C LEU A 48 -12.40 6.81 9.95
N HIS A 49 -12.58 6.51 8.66
CA HIS A 49 -13.02 7.48 7.66
C HIS A 49 -14.51 7.35 7.30
N ASN A 50 -15.27 6.53 8.04
CA ASN A 50 -16.67 6.21 7.76
C ASN A 50 -16.89 5.81 6.28
N TRP A 51 -16.00 4.95 5.78
CA TRP A 51 -15.96 4.51 4.40
C TRP A 51 -16.49 3.08 4.28
N ASP A 52 -17.25 2.81 3.22
CA ASP A 52 -17.72 1.47 2.89
C ASP A 52 -16.55 0.58 2.43
N GLU A 53 -16.23 -0.46 3.21
CA GLU A 53 -15.14 -1.41 2.94
C GLU A 53 -15.27 -2.08 1.56
N THR A 54 -16.50 -2.29 1.08
CA THR A 54 -16.76 -2.91 -0.22
C THR A 54 -16.43 -1.95 -1.37
N ASN A 55 -16.50 -0.64 -1.13
CA ASN A 55 -16.16 0.41 -2.09
C ASN A 55 -14.65 0.68 -2.14
N ARG A 56 -13.89 -0.35 -2.52
CA ARG A 56 -12.42 -0.31 -2.61
C ARG A 56 -11.88 0.22 -3.94
N LYS A 57 -12.70 0.21 -5.00
CA LYS A 57 -12.31 0.65 -6.37
C LYS A 57 -11.56 1.99 -6.38
N PRO A 58 -11.95 2.99 -5.57
CA PRO A 58 -11.25 4.27 -5.52
C PRO A 58 -9.79 4.21 -5.11
N PHE A 59 -9.42 3.22 -4.30
CA PHE A 59 -8.09 3.04 -3.73
C PHE A 59 -7.23 2.05 -4.52
N LEU A 60 -7.83 1.25 -5.41
CA LEU A 60 -7.09 0.34 -6.29
C LEU A 60 -6.42 1.08 -7.47
N GLN A 61 -6.95 2.26 -7.83
CA GLN A 61 -6.52 3.02 -9.00
C GLN A 61 -5.90 4.37 -8.60
N MET A 62 -4.68 4.34 -8.05
CA MET A 62 -3.90 5.54 -7.77
C MET A 62 -3.29 6.22 -9.00
N ARG A 63 -3.45 5.66 -10.20
CA ARG A 63 -3.01 6.24 -11.47
C ARG A 63 -3.87 5.74 -12.62
N ILE A 64 -4.47 6.66 -13.38
CA ILE A 64 -5.06 6.37 -14.69
C ILE A 64 -4.60 7.47 -15.67
N GLY A 65 -3.35 7.45 -16.13
CA GLY A 65 -2.86 8.46 -17.10
C GLY A 65 -3.26 9.91 -16.73
N ASN A 66 -3.98 10.58 -17.63
CA ASN A 66 -4.53 11.94 -17.45
C ASN A 66 -5.90 12.01 -16.73
N LYS A 67 -6.45 10.90 -16.23
CA LYS A 67 -7.75 10.88 -15.55
C LYS A 67 -7.63 11.17 -14.06
N ILE A 68 -8.67 11.83 -13.55
CA ILE A 68 -8.89 12.14 -12.14
C ILE A 68 -8.92 10.83 -11.35
N THR A 69 -7.93 10.64 -10.49
CA THR A 69 -7.96 9.61 -9.45
C THR A 69 -8.85 10.08 -8.30
N ASN A 70 -9.49 9.16 -7.58
CA ASN A 70 -10.33 9.53 -6.43
C ASN A 70 -9.55 10.25 -5.32
N ILE A 71 -8.27 9.94 -5.13
CA ILE A 71 -7.39 10.69 -4.22
C ILE A 71 -6.55 11.67 -5.04
N ARG A 72 -6.97 12.95 -5.06
CA ARG A 72 -6.36 13.98 -5.91
C ARG A 72 -4.90 14.28 -5.55
N HIS A 73 -4.56 14.32 -4.26
CA HIS A 73 -3.26 14.78 -3.79
C HIS A 73 -2.29 13.62 -3.53
N ILE A 74 -1.05 13.74 -4.02
CA ILE A 74 0.00 12.73 -3.80
C ILE A 74 0.33 12.55 -2.31
N SER A 75 0.21 13.60 -1.51
CA SER A 75 0.39 13.56 -0.05
C SER A 75 -0.64 12.64 0.61
N GLU A 76 -1.91 12.74 0.21
CA GLU A 76 -3.00 11.91 0.74
C GLU A 76 -2.87 10.47 0.27
N ARG A 77 -2.46 10.24 -0.99
CA ARG A 77 -2.12 8.89 -1.46
C ARG A 77 -1.00 8.27 -0.62
N ARG A 78 0.05 9.06 -0.33
CA ARG A 78 1.17 8.59 0.48
C ARG A 78 0.72 8.25 1.91
N LYS A 79 -0.07 9.13 2.55
CA LYS A 79 -0.64 8.86 3.89
C LYS A 79 -1.47 7.58 3.90
N PHE A 80 -2.29 7.36 2.87
CA PHE A 80 -3.05 6.13 2.73
C PHE A 80 -2.15 4.88 2.66
N VAL A 81 -1.12 4.88 1.78
CA VAL A 81 -0.24 3.71 1.68
C VAL A 81 0.59 3.53 2.94
N GLN A 82 0.99 4.62 3.62
CA GLN A 82 1.63 4.58 4.93
C GLN A 82 0.72 3.95 5.99
N PHE A 83 -0.57 4.27 5.96
CA PHE A 83 -1.57 3.66 6.82
C PHE A 83 -1.69 2.16 6.56
N LEU A 84 -1.72 1.74 5.29
CA LEU A 84 -1.73 0.32 4.91
C LEU A 84 -0.47 -0.42 5.36
N ALA A 85 0.69 0.24 5.28
CA ALA A 85 1.99 -0.32 5.66
C ALA A 85 2.26 -0.29 7.17
N ASN A 86 1.30 0.15 7.99
CA ASN A 86 1.46 0.10 9.44
C ASN A 86 1.71 -1.35 9.88
N ASP A 87 2.67 -1.54 10.78
CA ASP A 87 3.14 -2.85 11.25
C ASP A 87 3.87 -3.71 10.18
N LEU A 88 4.27 -3.12 9.05
CA LEU A 88 5.12 -3.74 8.02
C LEU A 88 6.42 -2.94 7.81
N PRO A 89 7.29 -2.80 8.82
CA PRO A 89 8.43 -1.88 8.79
C PRO A 89 9.49 -2.23 7.73
N ASN A 90 9.57 -3.49 7.33
CA ASN A 90 10.55 -4.02 6.37
C ASN A 90 10.01 -4.15 4.94
N ARG A 91 8.79 -3.63 4.66
CA ARG A 91 8.21 -3.58 3.31
C ARG A 91 8.16 -2.15 2.81
N THR A 92 8.38 -1.97 1.51
CA THR A 92 8.25 -0.65 0.89
C THR A 92 6.80 -0.30 0.64
N LEU A 93 6.44 0.99 0.67
CA LEU A 93 5.11 1.48 0.30
C LEU A 93 4.71 0.99 -1.09
N TYR A 94 5.67 0.95 -2.02
CA TYR A 94 5.47 0.38 -3.34
C TYR A 94 4.97 -1.07 -3.27
N SER A 95 5.70 -1.92 -2.55
CA SER A 95 5.35 -3.34 -2.46
C SER A 95 4.02 -3.55 -1.73
N VAL A 96 3.74 -2.77 -0.67
CA VAL A 96 2.49 -2.87 0.12
C VAL A 96 1.29 -2.46 -0.73
N TYR A 97 1.39 -1.34 -1.45
CA TYR A 97 0.30 -0.88 -2.33
C TYR A 97 0.00 -1.90 -3.43
N HIS A 98 1.04 -2.45 -4.06
CA HIS A 98 0.87 -3.50 -5.06
C HIS A 98 0.23 -4.77 -4.47
N ARG A 99 0.61 -5.17 -3.25
CA ARG A 99 -0.02 -6.32 -2.60
C ARG A 99 -1.48 -6.05 -2.27
N PHE A 100 -1.79 -4.88 -1.71
CA PHE A 100 -3.16 -4.42 -1.48
C PHE A 100 -4.00 -4.52 -2.76
N ARG A 101 -3.48 -4.03 -3.90
CA ARG A 101 -4.18 -4.19 -5.18
C ARG A 101 -4.45 -5.64 -5.52
N ASN A 102 -3.46 -6.51 -5.43
CA ASN A 102 -3.62 -7.93 -5.75
C ASN A 102 -4.66 -8.64 -4.87
N LEU A 103 -4.74 -8.28 -3.58
CA LEU A 103 -5.74 -8.82 -2.65
C LEU A 103 -7.17 -8.43 -3.02
N TYR A 104 -7.37 -7.30 -3.72
CA TYR A 104 -8.69 -6.68 -3.89
C TYR A 104 -9.12 -6.46 -5.36
N GLU A 105 -8.22 -6.56 -6.34
CA GLU A 105 -8.51 -6.44 -7.78
C GLU A 105 -9.26 -7.65 -8.37
N GLY A 106 -9.55 -8.67 -7.55
CA GLY A 106 -10.47 -9.74 -7.95
C GLY A 106 -9.81 -10.97 -8.54
N HIS A 107 -8.59 -11.31 -8.12
CA HIS A 107 -8.24 -12.72 -8.09
C HIS A 107 -9.00 -13.34 -6.92
N VAL A 108 -10.11 -13.99 -7.25
CA VAL A 108 -10.64 -15.11 -6.45
C VAL A 108 -9.41 -15.87 -5.96
N GLN A 109 -9.12 -15.81 -4.66
CA GLN A 109 -8.24 -16.81 -4.07
C GLN A 109 -8.95 -18.13 -4.35
N ALA A 110 -8.45 -18.87 -5.35
CA ALA A 110 -8.73 -20.28 -5.45
C ALA A 110 -8.24 -20.87 -4.13
N ARG A 111 -9.19 -21.06 -3.21
CA ARG A 111 -9.05 -21.96 -2.08
C ARG A 111 -9.02 -23.38 -2.59
#